data_AF-A0A562YFZ9-F1
#
_entry.id   AF-A0A562YFZ9-F1
#
_cell.length_a   1.000
_cell.length_b   1.000
_cell.length_c   1.000
_cell.angle_alpha   90.00
_cell.angle_beta   90.00
_cell.angle_gamma   90.00
#
_symmetry.space_group_name_H-M   'P 1'
#
loop_
_entity.id
_entity.type
_entity.pdbx_description
1 polymer ?
#
loop_
_entity_poly.entity_id
_entity_poly.type
_entity_poly.pdbx_seq_one_letter_code
_entity_poly.pdbx_strand_id
1 'polypeptide(L)'
;MKKLFVKSFIVLMILCLGCSSNNDVNEEKKDTLSEQFIGEWKPVKFVFSCTSGDEVVISSACEQTGRLTVSSNGTWVENSFYEYNNVCEDDGASNDTWAINGNELTVTVIENGSGNNIEITFFEISGNTLKIGQYDNELCDDTDASSLYYMEYVRI
;
A
#
# COMPACT_ATOMS: atom_id res chain seq x y z
N MET A 1 85.60 27.32 -14.14
CA MET A 1 85.47 26.51 -12.90
C MET A 1 84.09 26.83 -12.35
N LYS A 2 83.07 25.97 -12.31
CA LYS A 2 83.00 24.57 -11.89
C LYS A 2 82.31 23.72 -12.97
N LYS A 3 82.79 22.49 -13.07
CA LYS A 3 82.26 21.40 -13.87
C LYS A 3 81.35 20.52 -12.99
N LEU A 4 80.59 19.67 -13.68
CA LEU A 4 80.05 18.38 -13.25
C LEU A 4 78.67 18.37 -12.58
N PHE A 5 77.59 17.95 -13.26
CA PHE A 5 77.12 16.60 -13.68
C PHE A 5 75.84 16.31 -12.84
N VAL A 6 74.71 15.84 -13.37
CA VAL A 6 74.36 14.44 -13.69
C VAL A 6 73.00 14.51 -14.46
N LYS A 7 72.94 14.23 -15.78
CA LYS A 7 72.46 12.98 -16.43
C LYS A 7 71.09 12.46 -15.93
N SER A 8 70.04 12.52 -16.77
CA SER A 8 69.61 11.41 -17.68
C SER A 8 68.60 10.50 -16.94
N PHE A 9 67.30 10.52 -17.23
CA PHE A 9 66.56 9.83 -18.33
C PHE A 9 65.50 8.94 -17.66
N ILE A 10 64.43 8.58 -18.38
CA ILE A 10 63.46 7.48 -18.11
C ILE A 10 62.31 7.86 -17.15
N VAL A 11 61.03 7.63 -17.42
CA VAL A 11 60.27 7.07 -18.56
C VAL A 11 58.79 7.44 -18.34
N LEU A 12 58.07 7.59 -19.44
CA LEU A 12 56.61 7.63 -19.53
C LEU A 12 56.00 6.31 -19.00
N MET A 13 55.12 6.34 -18.01
CA MET A 13 54.19 5.23 -17.75
C MET A 13 52.78 5.76 -17.48
N ILE A 14 51.94 5.51 -18.48
CA ILE A 14 50.47 5.47 -18.47
C ILE A 14 50.01 4.61 -17.29
N LEU A 15 48.93 4.98 -16.60
CA LEU A 15 47.79 4.10 -16.29
C LEU A 15 46.66 4.88 -15.59
N CYS A 16 45.45 4.54 -16.01
CA CYS A 16 44.17 5.09 -15.62
C CYS A 16 43.90 4.94 -14.12
N LEU A 17 43.38 5.99 -13.49
CA LEU A 17 42.47 5.86 -12.36
C LEU A 17 41.26 6.75 -12.65
N GLY A 18 40.25 6.14 -13.28
CA GLY A 18 38.89 6.64 -13.20
C GLY A 18 38.46 6.54 -11.74
N CYS A 19 38.37 7.66 -11.05
CA CYS A 19 37.65 7.74 -9.79
C CYS A 19 36.16 7.91 -10.11
N SER A 20 35.47 6.77 -10.19
CA SER A 20 34.08 6.66 -9.76
C SER A 20 34.04 7.12 -8.30
N SER A 21 33.51 8.31 -8.02
CA SER A 21 33.09 8.61 -6.66
C SER A 21 31.72 7.97 -6.47
N ASN A 22 31.74 6.75 -5.97
CA ASN A 22 30.60 6.16 -5.27
C ASN A 22 30.27 7.10 -4.11
N ASN A 23 29.30 7.97 -4.33
CA ASN A 23 28.49 8.45 -3.23
C ASN A 23 27.36 7.44 -3.12
N ASP A 24 27.60 6.40 -2.33
CA ASP A 24 26.55 5.56 -1.76
C ASP A 24 25.73 6.44 -0.81
N VAL A 25 24.91 7.30 -1.41
CA VAL A 25 23.71 7.76 -0.76
C VAL A 25 22.88 6.49 -0.64
N ASN A 26 22.54 6.09 0.58
CA ASN A 26 21.40 5.20 0.79
C ASN A 26 20.21 5.85 0.07
N GLU A 27 20.00 5.52 -1.20
CA GLU A 27 18.72 5.70 -1.83
C GLU A 27 17.80 4.79 -1.03
N GLU A 28 17.10 5.38 -0.06
CA GLU A 28 15.95 4.74 0.57
C GLU A 28 15.09 4.25 -0.59
N LYS A 29 15.06 2.93 -0.77
CA LYS A 29 14.30 2.29 -1.83
C LYS A 29 12.86 2.74 -1.60
N LYS A 30 12.36 3.64 -2.46
CA LYS A 30 10.98 4.09 -2.37
C LYS A 30 10.13 2.89 -2.73
N ASP A 31 9.54 2.25 -1.72
CA ASP A 31 8.66 1.12 -1.92
C ASP A 31 7.56 1.52 -2.89
N THR A 32 7.36 0.69 -3.90
CA THR A 32 6.24 0.83 -4.85
C THR A 32 4.91 0.75 -4.09
N LEU A 33 3.84 1.31 -4.66
CA LEU A 33 2.51 1.23 -4.03
C LEU A 33 2.08 -0.22 -3.79
N SER A 34 2.43 -1.13 -4.71
CA SER A 34 2.22 -2.58 -4.54
C SER A 34 3.02 -3.16 -3.36
N GLU A 35 4.29 -2.80 -3.21
CA GLU A 35 5.11 -3.22 -2.05
C GLU A 35 4.51 -2.68 -0.74
N GLN A 36 4.01 -1.43 -0.73
CA GLN A 36 3.33 -0.83 0.41
C GLN A 36 1.94 -1.42 0.69
N PHE A 37 1.31 -2.09 -0.28
CA PHE A 37 -0.01 -2.69 -0.12
C PHE A 37 0.06 -4.12 0.44
N ILE A 38 1.09 -4.87 0.08
CA ILE A 38 1.32 -6.23 0.56
C ILE A 38 1.50 -6.25 2.10
N GLY A 39 0.80 -7.14 2.78
CA GLY A 39 0.85 -7.31 4.23
C GLY A 39 -0.48 -7.73 4.85
N GLU A 40 -0.51 -7.70 6.18
CA GLU A 40 -1.72 -7.93 6.96
C GLU A 40 -2.24 -6.61 7.54
N TRP A 41 -3.54 -6.42 7.41
CA TRP A 41 -4.24 -5.20 7.75
C TRP A 41 -5.41 -5.52 8.68
N LYS A 42 -5.52 -4.78 9.77
CA LYS A 42 -6.59 -4.87 10.76
C LYS A 42 -7.62 -3.77 10.51
N PRO A 43 -8.92 -4.06 10.38
CA PRO A 43 -9.94 -3.02 10.26
C PRO A 43 -9.98 -2.16 11.52
N VAL A 44 -10.28 -0.87 11.38
CA VAL A 44 -10.34 0.08 12.51
C VAL A 44 -11.64 0.85 12.55
N LYS A 45 -12.12 1.29 11.39
CA LYS A 45 -13.36 2.06 11.27
C LYS A 45 -13.86 2.04 9.85
N PHE A 46 -15.16 2.21 9.72
CA PHE A 46 -15.82 2.54 8.48
C PHE A 46 -16.21 4.02 8.52
N VAL A 47 -16.04 4.73 7.41
CA VAL A 47 -16.31 6.16 7.31
C VAL A 47 -17.25 6.43 6.15
N PHE A 48 -18.29 7.21 6.41
CA PHE A 48 -19.12 7.86 5.40
C PHE A 48 -18.76 9.35 5.41
N SER A 49 -18.34 9.89 4.28
CA SER A 49 -17.96 11.29 4.14
C SER A 49 -18.95 11.99 3.22
N CYS A 50 -19.70 12.94 3.79
CA CYS A 50 -20.66 13.80 3.10
C CYS A 50 -20.22 15.26 3.24
N THR A 51 -20.76 16.17 2.42
CA THR A 51 -20.43 17.60 2.58
C THR A 51 -20.93 18.22 3.87
N SER A 52 -22.01 17.64 4.43
CA SER A 52 -22.56 17.99 5.74
C SER A 52 -21.67 17.53 6.90
N GLY A 53 -20.73 16.62 6.66
CA GLY A 53 -19.78 16.10 7.63
C GLY A 53 -19.48 14.61 7.45
N ASP A 54 -18.57 14.11 8.28
CA ASP A 54 -18.22 12.69 8.30
C ASP A 54 -19.00 11.95 9.40
N GLU A 55 -19.55 10.78 9.05
CA GLU A 55 -19.98 9.76 10.00
C GLU A 55 -18.91 8.67 10.11
N VAL A 56 -18.53 8.34 11.34
CA VAL A 56 -17.47 7.36 11.62
C VAL A 56 -18.01 6.26 12.51
N VAL A 57 -17.98 5.02 12.00
CA VAL A 57 -18.32 3.81 12.73
C VAL A 57 -17.02 3.10 13.12
N ILE A 58 -16.68 3.12 14.40
CA ILE A 58 -15.48 2.44 14.91
C ILE A 58 -15.72 0.93 14.96
N SER A 59 -14.80 0.16 14.40
CA SER A 59 -14.84 -1.30 14.49
C SER A 59 -14.76 -1.74 15.95
N SER A 60 -15.72 -2.56 16.35
CA SER A 60 -15.78 -3.25 17.64
C SER A 60 -14.54 -4.13 17.87
N ALA A 61 -14.35 -4.59 19.10
CA ALA A 61 -13.26 -5.51 19.41
C ALA A 61 -13.36 -6.82 18.61
N CYS A 62 -14.58 -7.31 18.34
CA CYS A 62 -14.79 -8.48 17.50
C CYS A 62 -14.42 -8.21 16.05
N GLU A 63 -14.91 -7.13 15.44
CA GLU A 63 -14.57 -6.78 14.05
C GLU A 63 -13.06 -6.57 13.88
N GLN A 64 -12.38 -5.98 14.87
CA GLN A 64 -10.92 -5.84 14.89
C GLN A 64 -10.15 -7.17 14.99
N THR A 65 -10.83 -8.30 15.17
CA THR A 65 -10.25 -9.65 15.03
C THR A 65 -10.12 -10.06 13.56
N GLY A 66 -10.93 -9.47 12.67
CA GLY A 66 -10.85 -9.65 11.23
C GLY A 66 -9.51 -9.22 10.65
N ARG A 67 -9.11 -9.81 9.52
CA ARG A 67 -7.85 -9.47 8.82
C ARG A 67 -8.10 -9.39 7.33
N LEU A 68 -7.45 -8.40 6.72
CA LEU A 68 -7.19 -8.36 5.30
C LEU A 68 -5.73 -8.75 5.08
N THR A 69 -5.49 -9.87 4.41
CA THR A 69 -4.16 -10.37 4.04
C THR A 69 -3.95 -10.22 2.53
N VAL A 70 -3.00 -9.36 2.17
CA VAL A 70 -2.63 -9.04 0.79
C VAL A 70 -1.27 -9.65 0.50
N SER A 71 -1.23 -10.62 -0.42
CA SER A 71 -0.03 -11.37 -0.76
C SER A 71 0.60 -10.93 -2.08
N SER A 72 1.93 -11.02 -2.19
CA SER A 72 2.70 -10.60 -3.38
C SER A 72 2.39 -11.39 -4.66
N ASN A 73 1.73 -12.54 -4.53
CA ASN A 73 1.25 -13.36 -5.65
C ASN A 73 -0.11 -12.87 -6.21
N GLY A 74 -0.65 -11.75 -5.72
CA GLY A 74 -1.94 -11.20 -6.15
C GLY A 74 -3.13 -11.77 -5.37
N THR A 75 -2.93 -12.54 -4.30
CA THR A 75 -4.03 -13.04 -3.46
C THR A 75 -4.49 -11.98 -2.45
N TRP A 76 -5.80 -11.82 -2.33
CA TRP A 76 -6.51 -11.02 -1.32
C TRP A 76 -7.35 -11.97 -0.48
N VAL A 77 -7.14 -12.02 0.83
CA VAL A 77 -7.99 -12.80 1.75
C VAL A 77 -8.52 -11.85 2.81
N GLU A 78 -9.83 -11.78 2.97
CA GLU A 78 -10.45 -11.02 4.04
C GLU A 78 -11.32 -11.93 4.88
N ASN A 79 -11.07 -11.97 6.19
CA ASN A 79 -11.90 -12.67 7.15
C ASN A 79 -12.55 -11.66 8.10
N SER A 80 -13.83 -11.88 8.38
CA SER A 80 -14.65 -10.95 9.14
C SER A 80 -15.21 -11.60 10.40
N PHE A 81 -15.43 -10.80 11.43
CA PHE A 81 -16.02 -11.24 12.69
C PHE A 81 -17.04 -10.23 13.15
N TYR A 82 -18.12 -10.69 13.76
CA TYR A 82 -19.13 -9.84 14.37
C TYR A 82 -19.41 -10.28 15.81
N GLU A 83 -19.96 -9.37 16.61
CA GLU A 83 -20.36 -9.68 17.98
C GLU A 83 -21.81 -10.18 18.03
N TYR A 84 -22.01 -11.37 18.58
CA TYR A 84 -23.33 -11.92 18.85
C TYR A 84 -23.35 -12.55 20.23
N ASN A 85 -24.30 -12.13 21.09
CA ASN A 85 -24.40 -12.60 22.47
C ASN A 85 -23.09 -12.48 23.30
N ASN A 86 -22.30 -11.42 23.09
CA ASN A 86 -20.97 -11.19 23.70
C ASN A 86 -19.90 -12.22 23.30
N VAL A 87 -20.08 -12.89 22.16
CA VAL A 87 -19.10 -13.79 21.55
C VAL A 87 -18.73 -13.23 20.18
N CYS A 88 -17.45 -13.28 19.83
CA CYS A 88 -17.01 -12.96 18.48
C CYS A 88 -17.24 -14.17 17.58
N GLU A 89 -18.21 -14.07 16.68
CA GLU A 89 -18.56 -15.08 15.71
C GLU A 89 -17.84 -14.81 14.38
N ASP A 90 -17.35 -15.87 13.75
CA ASP A 90 -16.74 -15.83 12.41
C ASP A 90 -17.84 -15.61 11.36
N ASP A 91 -17.69 -14.57 10.54
CA ASP A 91 -18.61 -14.26 9.43
C ASP A 91 -18.15 -14.86 8.09
N GLY A 92 -17.07 -15.63 8.12
CA GLY A 92 -16.46 -16.26 6.95
C GLY A 92 -15.27 -15.47 6.41
N ALA A 93 -14.70 -16.01 5.34
CA ALA A 93 -13.58 -15.42 4.63
C ALA A 93 -13.83 -15.39 3.12
N SER A 94 -13.50 -14.27 2.48
CA SER A 94 -13.41 -14.16 1.04
C SER A 94 -11.99 -14.49 0.57
N ASN A 95 -11.88 -15.08 -0.63
CA ASN A 95 -10.61 -15.42 -1.26
C ASN A 95 -10.62 -14.87 -2.68
N ASP A 96 -10.03 -13.70 -2.83
CA ASP A 96 -10.12 -12.86 -4.01
C ASP A 96 -8.73 -12.61 -4.59
N THR A 97 -8.65 -11.83 -5.66
CA THR A 97 -7.38 -11.37 -6.21
C THR A 97 -7.32 -9.86 -6.30
N TRP A 98 -6.10 -9.32 -6.35
CA TRP A 98 -5.87 -7.90 -6.48
C TRP A 98 -4.78 -7.60 -7.51
N ALA A 99 -4.86 -6.41 -8.10
CA ALA A 99 -3.81 -5.83 -8.92
C ALA A 99 -3.77 -4.31 -8.71
N ILE A 100 -2.58 -3.73 -8.79
CA ILE A 100 -2.39 -2.28 -8.79
C ILE A 100 -1.75 -1.87 -10.11
N ASN A 101 -2.42 -0.97 -10.85
CA ASN A 101 -1.91 -0.38 -12.08
C ASN A 101 -1.79 1.14 -11.90
N GLY A 102 -0.56 1.63 -11.77
CA GLY A 102 -0.33 3.03 -11.37
C GLY A 102 -0.81 3.27 -9.94
N ASN A 103 -1.87 4.07 -9.78
CA ASN A 103 -2.49 4.37 -8.48
C ASN A 103 -3.86 3.71 -8.32
N GLU A 104 -4.30 2.90 -9.27
CA GLU A 104 -5.61 2.27 -9.25
C GLU A 104 -5.50 0.84 -8.71
N LEU A 105 -6.26 0.55 -7.65
CA LEU A 105 -6.46 -0.80 -7.12
C LEU A 105 -7.64 -1.43 -7.84
N THR A 106 -7.47 -2.66 -8.31
CA THR A 106 -8.57 -3.52 -8.77
C THR A 106 -8.61 -4.75 -7.88
N VAL A 107 -9.78 -5.06 -7.35
CA VAL A 107 -10.04 -6.32 -6.65
C VAL A 107 -11.03 -7.13 -7.48
N THR A 108 -10.71 -8.41 -7.69
CA THR A 108 -11.57 -9.36 -8.39
C THR A 108 -12.11 -10.34 -7.37
N VAL A 109 -13.41 -10.20 -7.06
CA VAL A 109 -14.11 -11.08 -6.13
C VAL A 109 -14.41 -12.40 -6.82
N ILE A 110 -14.02 -13.51 -6.20
CA ILE A 110 -14.15 -14.86 -6.78
C ILE A 110 -15.34 -15.57 -6.13
N GLU A 111 -16.44 -15.67 -6.87
CA GLU A 111 -17.65 -16.38 -6.45
C GLU A 111 -17.92 -17.58 -7.36
N ASN A 112 -18.04 -18.78 -6.78
CA ASN A 112 -18.33 -20.02 -7.52
C ASN A 112 -17.34 -20.28 -8.69
N GLY A 113 -16.10 -19.81 -8.58
CA GLY A 113 -15.07 -19.93 -9.62
C GLY A 113 -15.15 -18.89 -10.74
N SER A 114 -16.05 -17.92 -10.67
CA SER A 114 -16.11 -16.76 -11.56
C SER A 114 -15.59 -15.52 -10.84
N GLY A 115 -14.74 -14.75 -11.52
CA GLY A 115 -14.21 -13.48 -11.00
C GLY A 115 -15.02 -12.29 -11.51
N ASN A 116 -15.47 -11.43 -10.60
CA ASN A 116 -16.07 -10.13 -10.93
C ASN A 116 -15.24 -9.02 -10.31
N ASN A 117 -14.92 -8.00 -11.08
CA ASN A 117 -14.23 -6.84 -10.52
C ASN A 117 -15.21 -6.02 -9.70
N ILE A 118 -14.79 -5.64 -8.50
CA ILE A 118 -15.47 -4.62 -7.71
C ILE A 118 -14.90 -3.25 -8.07
N GLU A 119 -15.78 -2.26 -8.05
CA GLU A 119 -15.38 -0.87 -8.23
C GLU A 119 -14.60 -0.42 -6.98
N ILE A 120 -13.41 0.14 -7.16
CA ILE A 120 -12.64 0.78 -6.09
C ILE A 120 -12.24 2.14 -6.63
N THR A 121 -12.92 3.18 -6.18
CA THR A 121 -12.67 4.55 -6.64
C THR A 121 -11.96 5.40 -5.58
N PHE A 122 -11.77 4.86 -4.38
CA PHE A 122 -10.95 5.45 -3.33
C PHE A 122 -9.95 4.43 -2.77
N PHE A 123 -8.67 4.72 -2.94
CA PHE A 123 -7.56 3.87 -2.48
C PHE A 123 -6.39 4.75 -2.04
N GLU A 124 -6.03 4.67 -0.76
CA GLU A 124 -4.89 5.41 -0.19
C GLU A 124 -4.09 4.52 0.75
N ILE A 125 -2.77 4.60 0.64
CA ILE A 125 -1.83 4.03 1.61
C ILE A 125 -0.91 5.14 2.09
N SER A 126 -0.83 5.32 3.41
CA SER A 126 0.07 6.28 4.04
C SER A 126 0.66 5.66 5.30
N GLY A 127 1.91 5.21 5.21
CA GLY A 127 2.59 4.53 6.31
C GLY A 127 1.87 3.22 6.68
N ASN A 128 1.36 3.16 7.91
CA ASN A 128 0.64 1.99 8.42
C ASN A 128 -0.88 2.07 8.25
N THR A 129 -1.39 3.06 7.53
CA THR A 129 -2.83 3.22 7.29
C THR A 129 -3.16 2.89 5.84
N LEU A 130 -4.17 2.05 5.67
CA LEU A 130 -4.77 1.70 4.40
C LEU A 130 -6.23 2.15 4.40
N LYS A 131 -6.67 2.78 3.32
CA LYS A 131 -8.07 3.13 3.09
C LYS A 131 -8.52 2.59 1.75
N ILE A 132 -9.66 1.90 1.75
CA ILE A 132 -10.25 1.29 0.55
C ILE A 132 -11.74 1.58 0.56
N GLY A 133 -12.26 2.09 -0.56
CA GLY A 133 -13.66 2.47 -0.66
C GLY A 133 -14.07 2.97 -2.03
N GLN A 134 -15.20 3.65 -2.07
CA GLN A 134 -15.82 4.15 -3.29
C GLN A 134 -16.43 5.53 -3.07
N TYR A 135 -16.39 6.36 -4.12
CA TYR A 135 -17.27 7.51 -4.27
C TYR A 135 -18.67 7.03 -4.66
N ASP A 136 -19.68 7.56 -3.99
CA ASP A 136 -21.08 7.21 -4.18
C ASP A 136 -21.94 8.45 -3.95
N ASN A 137 -22.53 8.97 -5.03
CA ASN A 137 -23.35 10.18 -5.03
C ASN A 137 -24.78 9.96 -4.51
N GLU A 138 -25.16 8.72 -4.21
CA GLU A 138 -26.43 8.35 -3.59
C GLU A 138 -26.28 8.10 -2.08
N LEU A 139 -25.05 8.11 -1.56
CA LEU A 139 -24.74 7.85 -0.15
C LEU A 139 -25.34 8.89 0.80
N CYS A 140 -25.38 10.15 0.37
CA CYS A 140 -25.81 11.29 1.17
C CYS A 140 -27.09 11.91 0.59
N ASP A 141 -27.95 12.47 1.45
CA ASP A 141 -29.23 13.07 1.05
C ASP A 141 -29.06 14.29 0.11
N ASP A 142 -27.88 14.90 0.15
CA ASP A 142 -27.37 15.90 -0.75
C ASP A 142 -26.75 15.23 -1.98
N THR A 143 -27.23 15.59 -3.17
CA THR A 143 -26.83 15.02 -4.48
C THR A 143 -25.38 15.38 -4.88
N ASP A 144 -24.44 15.33 -3.94
CA ASP A 144 -23.06 15.71 -4.15
C ASP A 144 -22.25 14.56 -4.75
N ALA A 145 -21.50 14.88 -5.80
CA ALA A 145 -20.64 13.94 -6.49
C ALA A 145 -19.36 13.60 -5.69
N SER A 146 -19.09 14.28 -4.57
CA SER A 146 -17.93 14.02 -3.71
C SER A 146 -18.18 13.09 -2.53
N SER A 147 -19.41 12.62 -2.35
CA SER A 147 -19.78 11.69 -1.29
C SER A 147 -19.01 10.38 -1.44
N LEU A 148 -18.45 9.85 -0.34
CA LEU A 148 -17.60 8.65 -0.38
C LEU A 148 -17.75 7.82 0.89
N TYR A 149 -17.59 6.50 0.76
CA TYR A 149 -17.47 5.61 1.91
C TYR A 149 -16.19 4.78 1.80
N TYR A 150 -15.58 4.44 2.94
CA TYR A 150 -14.38 3.62 2.96
C TYR A 150 -14.19 2.88 4.28
N MET A 151 -13.53 1.73 4.20
CA MET A 151 -12.96 1.04 5.35
C MET A 151 -11.51 1.51 5.54
N GLU A 152 -11.16 1.85 6.78
CA GLU A 152 -9.78 2.15 7.19
C GLU A 152 -9.20 0.95 7.96
N TYR A 153 -8.01 0.55 7.58
CA TYR A 153 -7.23 -0.50 8.21
C TYR A 153 -5.90 0.04 8.73
N VAL A 154 -5.34 -0.66 9.71
CA VAL A 154 -3.97 -0.46 10.19
C VAL A 154 -3.13 -1.69 9.96
N ARG A 155 -1.88 -1.50 9.53
CA ARG A 155 -0.90 -2.58 9.36
C ARG A 155 -0.56 -3.22 10.70
N ILE A 156 -0.37 -4.53 10.70
CA ILE A 156 0.05 -5.35 11.85
C ILE A 156 1.54 -5.65 11.78
#